data_AF-A0A382JTX6-F1
#
_entry.id   AF-A0A382JTX6-F1
#
_cell.length_a   1.000
_cell.length_b   1.000
_cell.length_c   1.000
_cell.angle_alpha   90.00
_cell.angle_beta   90.00
_cell.angle_gamma   90.00
#
_symmetry.space_group_name_H-M   'P 1'
#
loop_
_entity.id
_entity.type
_entity.pdbx_description
1 polymer ?
#
loop_
_entity_poly.entity_id
_entity_poly.type
_entity_poly.pdbx_seq_one_letter_code
_entity_poly.pdbx_strand_id
1 'polypeptide(L)'
;MNVPPAIIIVVAVLLSFVGSGALVLMNKDALFKEKPEIKAEFTSVEFDADDTSYSPQETHSMNQLSKELSALREELLERQRQQDARESAIALDFQELGKQKKELEDLRSNLMSEMKSFRDQQNTELDGEGLKIAKDAAKRWIEMGPEVATKELQQWNLNGKFEEALTIFELMKAEDKAPMVAFMHNSDDDDLI
;
A
#
# COMPACT_ATOMS: atom_id res chain seq x y z
N MET A 1 21.74 -17.21 -10.54
CA MET A 1 21.27 -18.60 -10.41
C MET A 1 19.77 -18.56 -10.15
N ASN A 2 18.93 -18.85 -11.15
CA ASN A 2 17.48 -18.93 -10.97
C ASN A 2 17.11 -20.33 -10.50
N VAL A 3 17.05 -20.53 -9.18
CA VAL A 3 16.56 -21.80 -8.62
C VAL A 3 15.03 -21.78 -8.72
N PRO A 4 14.40 -22.77 -9.39
CA PRO A 4 12.94 -22.83 -9.51
C PRO A 4 12.25 -22.84 -8.14
N PRO A 5 11.14 -22.10 -7.95
CA PRO A 5 10.41 -22.05 -6.68
C PRO A 5 10.01 -23.43 -6.13
N ALA A 6 9.74 -24.39 -7.01
CA ALA A 6 9.41 -25.77 -6.63
C ALA A 6 10.53 -26.46 -5.83
N ILE A 7 11.81 -26.20 -6.15
CA ILE A 7 12.95 -26.81 -5.45
C ILE A 7 13.05 -26.24 -4.04
N ILE A 8 12.79 -24.94 -3.87
CA ILE A 8 12.80 -24.27 -2.56
C ILE A 8 11.73 -24.87 -1.66
N ILE A 9 10.53 -25.11 -2.19
CA ILE A 9 9.42 -25.72 -1.45
C ILE A 9 9.78 -27.15 -1.03
N VAL A 10 10.34 -27.96 -1.93
CA VAL A 10 10.74 -29.35 -1.60
C VAL A 10 11.79 -29.38 -0.50
N VAL A 11 12.78 -28.49 -0.56
CA VAL A 11 13.82 -28.38 0.47
C VAL A 11 13.24 -27.92 1.82
N ALA A 12 12.32 -26.96 1.81
CA ALA A 12 11.66 -26.49 3.03
C ALA A 12 10.80 -27.59 3.69
N VAL A 13 10.07 -28.37 2.90
CA VAL A 13 9.28 -29.52 3.39
C VAL A 13 10.19 -30.58 4.00
N LEU A 14 11.30 -30.92 3.32
CA LEU A 14 12.28 -31.87 3.84
C LEU A 14 12.91 -31.40 5.16
N LEU A 15 13.30 -30.13 5.26
CA LEU A 15 13.86 -29.56 6.48
C LEU A 15 12.84 -29.58 7.64
N SER A 16 11.56 -29.31 7.36
CA SER A 16 10.49 -29.37 8.37
C SER A 16 10.27 -30.79 8.90
N PHE A 17 10.24 -31.80 8.02
CA PHE A 17 10.11 -33.21 8.41
C PHE A 17 11.29 -33.70 9.24
N VAL A 18 12.51 -33.29 8.89
CA VAL A 18 13.72 -33.67 9.65
C VAL A 18 13.72 -32.98 11.03
N GLY A 19 13.37 -31.70 11.09
CA GLY A 19 13.33 -30.95 12.36
C GLY A 19 12.27 -31.50 13.33
N SER A 20 11.08 -31.78 12.83
CA SER A 20 10.00 -32.37 13.63
C SER A 20 10.33 -33.81 14.07
N GLY A 21 10.91 -34.63 13.20
CA GLY A 21 11.38 -35.97 13.56
C GLY A 21 12.47 -35.96 14.65
N ALA A 22 13.41 -35.02 14.57
CA ALA A 22 14.45 -34.84 15.60
C ALA A 22 13.86 -34.44 16.96
N LEU A 23 12.89 -33.52 16.99
CA LEU A 23 12.20 -33.11 18.22
C LEU A 23 11.42 -34.26 18.87
N VAL A 24 10.75 -35.08 18.06
CA VAL A 24 10.02 -36.27 18.55
C VAL A 24 10.99 -37.30 19.14
N LEU A 25 12.17 -37.50 18.53
CA LEU A 25 13.19 -38.40 19.07
C LEU A 25 13.80 -37.88 20.38
N MET A 26 14.09 -36.57 20.48
CA MET A 26 14.64 -35.97 21.69
C MET A 26 13.66 -35.98 22.86
N ASN A 27 12.35 -35.81 22.58
CA ASN A 27 11.29 -35.80 23.60
C ASN A 27 10.50 -37.12 23.68
N LYS A 28 11.02 -38.21 23.10
CA LYS A 28 10.32 -39.51 23.04
C LYS A 28 9.92 -40.00 24.44
N ASP A 29 10.78 -39.80 25.43
CA ASP A 29 10.51 -40.20 26.80
C ASP A 29 9.43 -39.36 27.50
N ALA A 30 9.27 -38.09 27.12
CA ALA A 30 8.24 -37.22 27.68
C ALA A 30 6.89 -37.38 26.98
N LEU A 31 6.90 -37.71 25.68
CA LEU A 31 5.70 -37.86 24.85
C LEU A 31 5.07 -39.26 24.94
N PHE A 32 5.86 -40.31 25.19
CA PHE A 32 5.39 -41.70 25.11
C PHE A 32 5.52 -42.50 26.41
N LYS A 33 6.06 -41.95 27.51
CA LYS A 33 5.93 -42.60 28.82
C LYS A 33 4.57 -42.26 29.41
N GLU A 34 3.77 -43.28 29.73
CA GLU A 34 2.58 -43.12 30.56
C GLU A 34 2.98 -42.48 31.90
N LYS A 35 2.30 -41.39 32.26
CA LYS A 35 2.44 -40.79 33.59
C LYS A 35 2.12 -41.88 34.63
N PRO A 36 2.98 -42.09 35.63
CA PRO A 36 2.72 -43.10 36.65
C PRO A 36 1.40 -42.79 37.34
N GLU A 37 0.49 -43.76 37.35
CA GLU A 37 -0.74 -43.69 38.15
C GLU A 37 -0.34 -43.65 39.64
N ILE A 38 -0.35 -42.46 40.21
CA ILE A 38 -0.26 -42.28 41.65
C ILE A 38 -1.59 -42.78 42.22
N LYS A 39 -1.60 -44.03 42.72
CA LYS A 39 -2.69 -44.50 43.57
C LYS A 39 -2.70 -43.61 44.82
N ALA A 40 -3.71 -42.75 44.93
CA ALA A 40 -3.93 -41.95 46.12
C ALA A 40 -4.37 -42.87 47.26
N GLU A 41 -3.42 -43.44 47.98
CA GLU A 41 -3.66 -43.98 49.31
C GLU A 41 -3.80 -42.79 50.26
N PHE A 42 -5.04 -42.41 50.54
CA PHE A 42 -5.34 -41.47 51.61
C PHE A 42 -4.99 -42.13 52.94
N THR A 43 -3.78 -41.89 53.44
CA THR A 43 -3.49 -42.07 54.87
C THR A 43 -4.37 -41.08 55.61
N SER A 44 -5.40 -41.57 56.31
CA SER A 44 -6.29 -40.76 57.12
C SER A 44 -5.52 -40.13 58.27
N VAL A 45 -4.99 -38.93 58.03
CA VAL A 45 -4.59 -38.01 59.10
C VAL A 45 -5.88 -37.63 59.81
N GLU A 46 -6.01 -38.01 61.08
CA GLU A 46 -7.11 -37.55 61.92
C GLU A 46 -7.05 -36.02 61.98
N PHE A 47 -8.13 -35.40 61.54
CA PHE A 47 -8.26 -33.95 61.45
C PHE A 47 -8.53 -33.41 62.85
N ASP A 48 -7.49 -32.88 63.50
CA ASP A 48 -7.63 -32.16 64.76
C ASP A 48 -8.24 -30.78 64.47
N ALA A 49 -9.50 -30.60 64.85
CA ALA A 49 -10.25 -29.38 64.59
C ALA A 49 -9.80 -28.21 65.49
N ASP A 50 -9.07 -28.45 66.57
CA ASP A 50 -8.64 -27.39 67.49
C ASP A 50 -7.35 -26.66 67.02
N ASP A 51 -6.57 -27.27 66.13
CA ASP A 51 -5.38 -26.69 65.50
C ASP A 51 -5.74 -25.78 64.29
N THR A 52 -7.04 -25.59 64.02
CA THR A 52 -7.55 -24.73 62.93
C THR A 52 -7.87 -23.30 63.38
N SER A 53 -7.61 -22.97 64.64
CA SER A 53 -7.79 -21.62 65.17
C SER A 53 -6.60 -20.74 64.77
N TYR A 54 -6.59 -20.29 63.51
CA TYR A 54 -5.74 -19.20 63.07
C TYR A 54 -5.83 -18.06 64.08
N SER A 55 -4.68 -17.56 64.54
CA SER A 55 -4.68 -16.42 65.47
C SER A 55 -5.40 -15.22 64.83
N PRO A 56 -5.98 -14.30 65.61
CA PRO A 56 -6.60 -13.09 65.06
C PRO A 56 -5.65 -12.31 64.13
N GLN A 57 -4.35 -12.39 64.37
CA GLN A 57 -3.32 -11.77 63.52
C GLN A 57 -3.16 -12.50 62.18
N GLU A 58 -3.17 -13.84 62.18
CA GLU A 58 -3.10 -14.64 60.95
C GLU A 58 -4.35 -14.48 60.10
N THR A 59 -5.54 -14.49 60.71
CA THR A 59 -6.81 -14.23 59.98
C THR A 59 -6.88 -12.81 59.41
N HIS A 60 -6.37 -11.79 60.11
CA HIS A 60 -6.28 -10.44 59.57
C HIS A 60 -5.26 -10.35 58.43
N SER A 61 -4.11 -10.98 58.54
CA SER A 61 -3.07 -11.00 57.51
C SER A 61 -3.54 -11.72 56.23
N MET A 62 -4.25 -12.85 56.38
CA MET A 62 -4.84 -13.60 55.28
C MET A 62 -5.94 -12.79 54.56
N ASN A 63 -6.78 -12.08 55.31
CA ASN A 63 -7.79 -11.20 54.74
C ASN A 63 -7.18 -9.98 54.02
N GLN A 64 -6.07 -9.42 54.53
CA GLN A 64 -5.36 -8.35 53.86
C GLN A 64 -4.74 -8.84 52.54
N LEU A 65 -4.06 -9.98 52.56
CA LEU A 65 -3.51 -10.60 51.35
C LEU A 65 -4.60 -10.93 50.33
N SER A 66 -5.76 -11.43 50.77
CA SER A 66 -6.89 -11.68 49.88
C SER A 66 -7.41 -10.38 49.23
N LYS A 67 -7.45 -9.27 49.97
CA LYS A 67 -7.84 -7.97 49.43
C LYS A 67 -6.82 -7.46 48.42
N GLU A 68 -5.53 -7.53 48.74
CA GLU A 68 -4.44 -7.14 47.83
C GLU A 68 -4.44 -7.99 46.56
N LEU A 69 -4.63 -9.31 46.67
CA LEU A 69 -4.73 -10.22 45.54
C LEU A 69 -5.97 -9.92 44.68
N SER A 70 -7.11 -9.62 45.31
CA SER A 70 -8.31 -9.20 44.57
C SER A 70 -8.13 -7.87 43.85
N ALA A 71 -7.42 -6.91 44.47
CA ALA A 71 -7.11 -5.62 43.87
C ALA A 71 -6.14 -5.77 42.69
N LEU A 72 -5.10 -6.61 42.84
CA LEU A 72 -4.17 -6.93 41.76
C LEU A 72 -4.86 -7.62 40.59
N ARG A 73 -5.80 -8.54 40.89
CA ARG A 73 -6.58 -9.23 39.86
C ARG A 73 -7.44 -8.25 39.07
N GLU A 74 -8.10 -7.31 39.74
CA GLU A 74 -8.91 -6.30 39.05
C GLU A 74 -8.03 -5.37 38.20
N GLU A 75 -6.86 -4.97 38.70
CA GLU A 75 -5.91 -4.16 37.92
C GLU A 75 -5.40 -4.91 36.68
N LEU A 76 -5.12 -6.21 36.80
CA LEU A 76 -4.71 -7.04 35.67
C LEU A 76 -5.83 -7.19 34.64
N LEU A 77 -7.08 -7.39 35.07
CA LEU A 77 -8.23 -7.47 34.18
C LEU A 77 -8.45 -6.15 33.44
N GLU A 78 -8.30 -5.01 34.12
CA GLU A 78 -8.45 -3.70 33.50
C GLU A 78 -7.33 -3.42 32.49
N ARG A 79 -6.07 -3.76 32.81
CA ARG A 79 -4.96 -3.68 31.86
C ARG A 79 -5.18 -4.57 30.64
N GLN A 80 -5.72 -5.77 30.84
CA GLN A 80 -6.04 -6.68 29.74
C GLN A 80 -7.12 -6.08 28.83
N ARG A 81 -8.22 -5.55 29.39
CA ARG A 81 -9.25 -4.86 28.59
C ARG A 81 -8.69 -3.70 27.80
N GLN A 82 -7.79 -2.92 28.39
CA GLN A 82 -7.13 -1.81 27.70
C GLN A 82 -6.19 -2.29 26.59
N GLN A 83 -5.49 -3.41 26.79
CA GLN A 83 -4.67 -4.02 25.74
C GLN A 83 -5.53 -4.54 24.59
N ASP A 84 -6.62 -5.26 24.88
CA ASP A 84 -7.56 -5.76 23.87
C ASP A 84 -8.20 -4.60 23.08
N ALA A 85 -8.58 -3.51 23.76
CA ALA A 85 -9.09 -2.31 23.12
C ALA A 85 -8.05 -1.65 22.19
N ARG A 86 -6.78 -1.60 22.59
CA ARG A 86 -5.70 -1.09 21.74
C ARG A 86 -5.41 -2.01 20.55
N GLU A 87 -5.40 -3.32 20.78
CA GLU A 87 -5.14 -4.30 19.72
C GLU A 87 -6.26 -4.27 18.68
N SER A 88 -7.52 -4.19 19.10
CA SER A 88 -8.64 -4.01 18.18
C SER A 88 -8.57 -2.70 17.38
N ALA A 89 -8.18 -1.58 18.01
CA ALA A 89 -7.96 -0.32 17.30
C ALA A 89 -6.84 -0.44 16.25
N ILE A 90 -5.71 -1.04 16.61
CA ILE A 90 -4.59 -1.28 15.69
C ILE A 90 -5.01 -2.20 14.54
N ALA A 91 -5.83 -3.21 14.80
CA ALA A 91 -6.34 -4.11 13.75
C ALA A 91 -7.23 -3.39 12.73
N LEU A 92 -8.07 -2.46 13.20
CA LEU A 92 -8.90 -1.62 12.33
C LEU A 92 -8.03 -0.67 11.48
N ASP A 93 -7.06 0.01 12.11
CA ASP A 93 -6.13 0.89 11.41
C ASP A 93 -5.32 0.13 10.35
N PHE A 94 -4.87 -1.09 10.67
CA PHE A 94 -4.15 -1.95 9.72
C PHE A 94 -5.02 -2.33 8.52
N GLN A 95 -6.31 -2.61 8.73
CA GLN A 95 -7.25 -2.89 7.66
C GLN A 95 -7.48 -1.66 6.77
N GLU A 96 -7.62 -0.48 7.36
CA GLU A 96 -7.78 0.77 6.62
C GLU A 96 -6.54 1.12 5.79
N LEU A 97 -5.35 1.01 6.38
CA LEU A 97 -4.07 1.17 5.66
C LEU A 97 -3.93 0.16 4.51
N GLY A 98 -4.40 -1.08 4.70
CA GLY A 98 -4.45 -2.08 3.64
C GLY A 98 -5.33 -1.67 2.46
N LYS A 99 -6.49 -1.07 2.73
CA LYS A 99 -7.39 -0.52 1.69
C LYS A 99 -6.75 0.66 0.96
N GLN A 100 -6.23 1.63 1.69
CA GLN A 100 -5.56 2.80 1.11
C GLN A 100 -4.38 2.40 0.23
N LYS A 101 -3.58 1.42 0.66
CA LYS A 101 -2.48 0.89 -0.16
C LYS A 101 -2.97 0.28 -1.47
N LYS A 102 -4.06 -0.48 -1.43
CA LYS A 102 -4.66 -1.08 -2.63
C LYS A 102 -5.19 0.00 -3.58
N GLU A 103 -5.90 0.99 -3.06
CA GLU A 103 -6.39 2.13 -3.86
C GLU A 103 -5.26 2.91 -4.51
N LEU A 104 -4.14 3.13 -3.80
CA LEU A 104 -2.94 3.75 -4.36
C LEU A 104 -2.30 2.91 -5.46
N GLU A 105 -2.28 1.58 -5.30
CA GLU A 105 -1.76 0.67 -6.31
C GLU A 105 -2.64 0.67 -7.56
N ASP A 106 -3.96 0.66 -7.40
CA ASP A 106 -4.94 0.77 -8.47
C ASP A 106 -4.81 2.12 -9.20
N LEU A 107 -4.72 3.23 -8.45
CA LEU A 107 -4.51 4.57 -9.02
C LEU A 107 -3.19 4.64 -9.81
N ARG A 108 -2.11 4.10 -9.24
CA ARG A 108 -0.80 4.05 -9.92
C ARG A 108 -0.87 3.22 -11.19
N SER A 109 -1.56 2.08 -11.16
CA SER A 109 -1.76 1.23 -12.33
C SER A 109 -2.56 1.95 -13.42
N ASN A 110 -3.66 2.61 -13.04
CA ASN A 110 -4.47 3.41 -13.95
C ASN A 110 -3.66 4.54 -14.57
N LEU A 111 -2.89 5.29 -13.76
CA LEU A 111 -2.03 6.36 -14.26
C LEU A 111 -0.95 5.81 -15.20
N MET A 112 -0.31 4.68 -14.88
CA MET A 112 0.65 4.06 -15.79
C MET A 112 0.00 3.61 -17.10
N SER A 113 -1.24 3.10 -17.03
CA SER A 113 -2.02 2.74 -18.22
C SER A 113 -2.37 3.96 -19.06
N GLU A 114 -2.83 5.04 -18.43
CA GLU A 114 -3.15 6.30 -19.11
C GLU A 114 -1.90 6.94 -19.72
N MET A 115 -0.79 6.99 -18.98
CA MET A 115 0.50 7.47 -19.52
C MET A 115 0.96 6.61 -20.69
N LYS A 116 0.72 5.31 -20.65
CA LYS A 116 1.01 4.43 -21.78
C LYS A 116 0.08 4.73 -22.95
N SER A 117 -1.22 4.92 -22.75
CA SER A 117 -2.12 5.30 -23.84
C SER A 117 -1.82 6.67 -24.41
N PHE A 118 -1.41 7.65 -23.59
CA PHE A 118 -0.94 8.95 -24.06
C PHE A 118 0.35 8.80 -24.86
N ARG A 119 1.31 8.01 -24.37
CA ARG A 119 2.54 7.72 -25.11
C ARG A 119 2.27 6.97 -26.40
N ASP A 120 1.34 6.02 -26.41
CA ASP A 120 0.97 5.25 -27.60
C ASP A 120 0.21 6.14 -28.60
N GLN A 121 -0.63 7.07 -28.12
CA GLN A 121 -1.26 8.13 -28.93
C GLN A 121 -0.24 9.13 -29.47
N GLN A 122 0.81 9.44 -28.72
CA GLN A 122 1.91 10.31 -29.13
C GLN A 122 2.89 9.60 -30.08
N ASN A 123 3.11 8.29 -29.90
CA ASN A 123 3.97 7.43 -30.73
C ASN A 123 3.25 6.85 -31.95
N THR A 124 1.92 6.93 -32.04
CA THR A 124 1.30 7.15 -33.34
C THR A 124 1.77 8.52 -33.82
N GLU A 125 2.99 8.53 -34.39
CA GLU A 125 3.39 9.50 -35.40
C GLU A 125 2.13 9.81 -36.21
N LEU A 126 1.79 11.10 -36.32
CA LEU A 126 0.77 11.61 -37.23
C LEU A 126 0.64 10.64 -38.40
N ASP A 127 -0.43 9.84 -38.41
CA ASP A 127 -0.70 8.88 -39.48
C ASP A 127 -0.53 9.63 -40.81
N GLY A 128 -0.28 8.95 -41.93
CA GLY A 128 -0.04 9.60 -43.22
C GLY A 128 -1.11 10.65 -43.59
N GLU A 129 -2.28 10.57 -42.98
CA GLU A 129 -3.36 11.57 -42.97
C GLU A 129 -3.09 12.80 -42.07
N GLY A 130 -2.64 12.64 -40.82
CA GLY A 130 -2.27 13.74 -39.92
C GLY A 130 -1.11 14.59 -40.46
N LEU A 131 -0.12 13.96 -41.09
CA LEU A 131 0.99 14.68 -41.74
C LEU A 131 0.51 15.45 -42.99
N LYS A 132 -0.48 14.93 -43.72
CA LYS A 132 -1.11 15.65 -44.85
C LYS A 132 -1.89 16.86 -44.35
N ILE A 133 -2.71 16.69 -43.31
CA ILE A 133 -3.46 17.78 -42.69
C ILE A 133 -2.51 18.86 -42.19
N ALA A 134 -1.40 18.48 -41.54
CA ALA A 134 -0.39 19.42 -41.08
C ALA A 134 0.30 20.17 -42.24
N LYS A 135 0.60 19.49 -43.35
CA LYS A 135 1.17 20.13 -44.55
C LYS A 135 0.18 21.06 -45.26
N ASP A 136 -1.09 20.68 -45.34
CA ASP A 136 -2.14 21.49 -45.95
C ASP A 136 -2.43 22.73 -45.09
N ALA A 137 -2.45 22.58 -43.76
CA ALA A 137 -2.56 23.69 -42.83
C ALA A 137 -1.34 24.63 -42.91
N ALA A 138 -0.12 24.10 -42.94
CA ALA A 138 1.10 24.90 -43.15
C ALA A 138 1.01 25.72 -44.45
N LYS A 139 0.61 25.08 -45.56
CA LYS A 139 0.43 25.76 -46.84
C LYS A 139 -0.64 26.85 -46.77
N ARG A 140 -1.77 26.57 -46.12
CA ARG A 140 -2.86 27.53 -45.93
C ARG A 140 -2.43 28.73 -45.08
N TRP A 141 -1.63 28.52 -44.04
CA TRP A 141 -1.08 29.58 -43.20
C TRP A 141 -0.13 30.49 -43.98
N ILE A 142 0.70 29.91 -44.85
CA ILE A 142 1.59 30.65 -45.75
C ILE A 142 0.78 31.47 -46.78
N GLU A 143 -0.24 30.86 -47.39
CA GLU A 143 -1.04 31.49 -48.44
C GLU A 143 -2.00 32.57 -47.93
N MET A 144 -2.63 32.34 -46.77
CA MET A 144 -3.61 33.26 -46.16
C MET A 144 -2.95 34.36 -45.32
N GLY A 145 -1.66 34.24 -45.04
CA GLY A 145 -0.88 35.24 -44.32
C GLY A 145 -1.00 35.18 -42.80
N PRO A 146 -0.23 36.04 -42.11
CA PRO A 146 0.04 35.89 -40.69
C PRO A 146 -1.18 36.10 -39.78
N GLU A 147 -2.14 36.94 -40.16
CA GLU A 147 -3.34 37.20 -39.34
C GLU A 147 -4.25 35.97 -39.21
N VAL A 148 -4.43 35.20 -40.29
CA VAL A 148 -5.29 34.01 -40.27
C VAL A 148 -4.59 32.88 -39.52
N ALA A 149 -3.28 32.77 -39.71
CA ALA A 149 -2.49 31.72 -39.11
C ALA A 149 -2.37 31.86 -37.58
N THR A 150 -2.31 33.09 -37.07
CA THR A 150 -2.30 33.34 -35.61
C THR A 150 -3.65 33.09 -34.96
N LYS A 151 -4.76 33.47 -35.62
CA LYS A 151 -6.12 33.14 -35.15
C LYS A 151 -6.35 31.63 -35.10
N GLU A 152 -5.94 30.90 -36.14
CA GLU A 152 -6.05 29.44 -36.15
C GLU A 152 -5.16 28.78 -35.09
N LEU A 153 -3.93 29.27 -34.88
CA LEU A 153 -3.07 28.78 -33.81
C LEU A 153 -3.67 28.99 -32.41
N GLN A 154 -4.25 30.16 -32.15
CA GLN A 154 -4.97 30.42 -30.89
C GLN A 154 -6.17 29.47 -30.71
N GLN A 155 -6.94 29.24 -31.78
CA GLN A 155 -8.06 28.31 -31.75
C GLN A 155 -7.62 26.87 -31.48
N TRP A 156 -6.48 26.45 -32.02
CA TRP A 156 -5.95 25.10 -31.80
C TRP A 156 -5.40 24.92 -30.38
N ASN A 157 -4.79 25.96 -29.81
CA ASN A 157 -4.39 25.96 -28.41
C ASN A 157 -5.60 25.83 -27.46
N LEU A 158 -6.67 26.60 -27.72
CA LEU A 158 -7.93 26.52 -26.95
C LEU A 158 -8.60 25.14 -27.04
N ASN A 159 -8.42 24.44 -28.17
CA ASN A 159 -8.95 23.10 -28.38
C ASN A 159 -8.02 21.97 -27.88
N GLY A 160 -6.93 22.29 -27.17
CA GLY A 160 -5.98 21.31 -26.64
C GLY A 160 -5.12 20.61 -27.71
N LYS A 161 -5.07 21.15 -28.94
CA LYS A 161 -4.34 20.61 -30.10
C LYS A 161 -2.98 21.29 -30.28
N PHE A 162 -2.31 21.62 -29.17
CA PHE A 162 -1.04 22.34 -29.19
C PHE A 162 0.06 21.57 -29.91
N GLU A 163 0.16 20.25 -29.72
CA GLU A 163 1.18 19.42 -30.38
C GLU A 163 0.98 19.37 -31.92
N GLU A 164 -0.26 19.34 -32.39
CA GLU A 164 -0.57 19.42 -33.84
C GLU A 164 -0.15 20.77 -34.42
N ALA A 165 -0.44 21.87 -33.71
CA ALA A 165 -0.04 23.22 -34.11
C ALA A 165 1.49 23.40 -34.11
N LEU A 166 2.18 22.83 -33.11
CA LEU A 166 3.64 22.84 -33.03
C LEU A 166 4.25 22.08 -34.21
N THR A 167 3.68 20.93 -34.57
CA THR A 167 4.17 20.13 -35.70
C THR A 167 4.01 20.88 -37.03
N ILE A 168 2.91 21.61 -37.23
CA ILE A 168 2.73 22.49 -38.40
C ILE A 168 3.80 23.58 -38.43
N PHE A 169 4.04 24.22 -37.27
CA PHE A 169 5.11 25.20 -37.14
C PHE A 169 6.46 24.59 -37.47
N GLU A 170 6.79 23.40 -37.01
CA GLU A 170 8.05 22.71 -37.31
C GLU A 170 8.24 22.45 -38.80
N LEU A 171 7.17 22.06 -39.51
CA LEU A 171 7.18 21.76 -40.94
C LEU A 171 7.40 23.00 -41.84
N MET A 172 7.12 24.21 -41.35
CA MET A 172 7.33 25.45 -42.12
C MET A 172 8.81 25.84 -42.19
N LYS A 173 9.21 26.68 -43.16
CA LYS A 173 10.56 27.27 -43.20
C LYS A 173 10.65 28.47 -42.26
N ALA A 174 11.85 28.80 -41.80
CA ALA A 174 12.07 29.94 -40.89
C ALA A 174 11.60 31.28 -41.49
N GLU A 175 11.77 31.46 -42.80
CA GLU A 175 11.35 32.65 -43.55
C GLU A 175 9.82 32.83 -43.54
N ASP A 176 9.07 31.73 -43.56
CA ASP A 176 7.61 31.73 -43.57
C ASP A 176 7.01 31.87 -42.16
N LYS A 177 7.75 31.40 -41.13
CA LYS A 177 7.36 31.55 -39.72
C LYS A 177 7.58 32.96 -39.18
N ALA A 178 8.62 33.65 -39.67
CA ALA A 178 9.02 34.95 -39.12
C ALA A 178 7.90 36.03 -39.19
N PRO A 179 7.13 36.17 -40.29
CA PRO A 179 6.01 37.10 -40.35
C PRO A 179 4.88 36.76 -39.37
N MET A 180 4.64 35.47 -39.12
CA MET A 180 3.60 35.00 -38.18
C MET A 180 3.99 35.30 -36.74
N VAL A 181 5.23 35.00 -36.37
CA VAL A 181 5.78 35.29 -35.03
C VAL A 181 5.85 36.80 -34.78
N ALA A 182 6.27 37.58 -35.78
CA ALA A 182 6.28 39.04 -35.69
C ALA A 182 4.86 39.62 -35.51
N PHE A 183 3.87 39.07 -36.21
CA PHE A 183 2.47 39.47 -36.05
C PHE A 183 1.92 39.13 -34.66
N MET A 184 2.23 37.95 -34.11
CA MET A 184 1.84 37.58 -32.73
C MET A 184 2.41 38.56 -31.71
N HIS A 185 3.71 38.85 -31.79
CA HIS A 185 4.36 39.79 -30.88
C HIS A 185 3.76 41.20 -30.96
N ASN A 186 3.49 41.70 -32.16
CA ASN A 186 2.89 43.03 -32.31
C ASN A 186 1.42 43.08 -31.88
N SER A 187 0.67 41.97 -32.01
CA SER A 187 -0.74 41.91 -31.60
C SER A 187 -0.89 41.87 -30.07
N ASP A 188 0.04 41.21 -29.36
CA ASP A 188 0.07 41.21 -27.90
C ASP A 188 0.40 42.60 -27.31
N ASP A 189 1.15 43.44 -28.06
CA ASP A 189 1.46 44.82 -27.67
C ASP A 189 0.30 45.80 -27.94
N ASP A 190 -0.58 45.54 -28.92
CA ASP A 190 -1.72 46.40 -29.26
C ASP A 190 -2.92 46.24 -28.29
N ASP A 191 -3.06 45.10 -27.60
CA ASP A 191 -4.09 44.90 -26.55
C ASP A 191 -3.73 45.59 -25.22
N LEU A 192 -2.56 46.23 -25.12
CA LEU A 192 -2.04 46.94 -23.94
C LEU A 192 -2.11 48.48 -24.02
N ILE A 193 -2.81 49.05 -25.00
CA ILE A 193 -3.04 50.51 -25.16
C ILE A 193 -4.50 50.90 -24.86
#